data_AF-A0A7S1ZAA1-F1
#
_entry.id   AF-A0A7S1ZAA1-F1
#
_cell.length_a   1.000
_cell.length_b   1.000
_cell.length_c   1.000
_cell.angle_alpha   90.00
_cell.angle_beta   90.00
_cell.angle_gamma   90.00
#
_symmetry.space_group_name_H-M   'P 1'
#
loop_
_entity.id
_entity.type
_entity.pdbx_description
1 polymer ?
#
loop_
_entity_poly.entity_id
_entity_poly.type
_entity_poly.pdbx_seq_one_letter_code
_entity_poly.pdbx_strand_id
1 'polypeptide(L)'
;MNLPEALLRGIYAFGFEKPSAIQQLGIKPTISGQDLIAQAQSGTGKTATFAIGSLAKLNPNMNRCQSLILAPTRELADQIQKVVAALGEFMGAKVHACVGGRSIRNDIRVLQSGGAHIV
;
A
#
# COMPACT_ATOMS: atom_id res chain seq x y z
N MET A 1 6.09 -0.99 -17.06
CA MET A 1 6.19 -1.73 -15.78
C MET A 1 5.14 -2.83 -15.83
N ASN A 2 5.51 -4.10 -15.60
CA ASN A 2 4.57 -5.23 -15.68
C ASN A 2 3.79 -5.35 -14.38
N LEU A 3 2.84 -4.44 -14.15
CA LEU A 3 1.98 -4.44 -12.96
C LEU A 3 0.72 -5.29 -13.20
N PRO A 4 0.14 -5.92 -12.17
CA PRO A 4 -1.14 -6.62 -12.30
C PRO A 4 -2.23 -5.71 -12.88
N GLU A 5 -3.06 -6.22 -13.78
CA GLU A 5 -4.12 -5.45 -14.44
C GLU A 5 -5.10 -4.82 -13.43
N ALA A 6 -5.47 -5.59 -12.41
CA ALA A 6 -6.30 -5.10 -11.31
C ALA A 6 -5.66 -3.91 -10.57
N LEU A 7 -4.33 -3.94 -10.37
CA LEU A 7 -3.62 -2.82 -9.76
C LEU A 7 -3.59 -1.60 -10.68
N LEU A 8 -3.34 -1.80 -11.98
CA LEU A 8 -3.38 -0.71 -12.96
C LEU A 8 -4.75 -0.03 -12.97
N ARG A 9 -5.84 -0.82 -12.91
CA ARG A 9 -7.20 -0.28 -12.81
C ARG A 9 -7.38 0.58 -11.57
N GLY A 10 -6.88 0.15 -10.42
CA GLY A 10 -6.92 0.94 -9.18
C GLY A 10 -6.10 2.24 -9.27
N ILE A 11 -4.91 2.18 -9.87
CA ILE A 11 -4.06 3.35 -10.11
C ILE A 11 -4.78 4.40 -10.98
N TYR A 12 -5.37 3.98 -12.10
CA TYR A 12 -6.09 4.90 -12.98
C TYR A 12 -7.39 5.41 -12.35
N ALA A 13 -8.14 4.56 -11.64
CA ALA A 13 -9.36 4.98 -10.94
C ALA A 13 -9.08 6.01 -9.83
N PHE A 14 -7.92 5.92 -9.18
CA PHE A 14 -7.47 6.92 -8.20
C PHE A 14 -7.04 8.25 -8.84
N GLY A 15 -6.90 8.31 -10.17
CA GLY A 15 -6.54 9.52 -10.92
C GLY A 15 -5.03 9.64 -11.22
N PHE A 16 -4.24 8.57 -11.06
CA PHE A 16 -2.82 8.59 -11.42
C PHE A 16 -2.63 8.20 -12.89
N GLU A 17 -2.58 9.20 -13.77
CA GLU A 17 -2.37 8.98 -15.21
C GLU A 17 -0.89 8.87 -15.60
N LYS A 18 -0.04 9.72 -14.99
CA LYS A 18 1.39 9.82 -15.30
C LYS A 18 2.21 9.69 -14.02
N PRO A 19 3.22 8.81 -13.99
CA PRO A 19 4.00 8.61 -12.78
C PRO A 19 4.92 9.81 -12.53
N SER A 20 5.01 10.25 -11.27
CA SER A 20 5.99 11.27 -10.85
C SER A 20 7.43 10.74 -10.90
N ALA A 21 8.43 11.62 -10.80
CA ALA A 21 9.84 11.22 -10.85
C ALA A 21 10.19 10.14 -9.80
N ILE A 22 9.70 10.29 -8.56
CA ILE A 22 9.96 9.31 -7.50
C ILE A 22 9.21 8.00 -7.71
N GLN A 23 8.07 8.01 -8.40
CA GLN A 23 7.34 6.79 -8.77
C GLN A 23 8.08 6.03 -9.87
N GLN A 24 8.55 6.73 -10.91
CA GLN A 24 9.32 6.13 -12.00
C GLN A 24 10.60 5.46 -11.50
N LEU A 25 11.29 6.10 -10.56
CA LEU A 25 12.54 5.59 -9.99
C LEU A 25 12.31 4.54 -8.90
N GLY A 26 11.26 4.67 -8.09
CA GLY A 26 11.07 3.84 -6.90
C GLY A 26 10.22 2.59 -7.10
N ILE A 27 9.26 2.58 -8.04
CA ILE A 27 8.38 1.41 -8.22
C ILE A 27 9.17 0.21 -8.75
N LYS A 28 9.99 0.40 -9.80
CA LYS A 28 10.74 -0.68 -10.45
C LYS A 28 11.68 -1.47 -9.51
N PRO A 29 12.55 -0.84 -8.68
CA PRO A 29 13.38 -1.58 -7.74
C PRO A 29 12.53 -2.30 -6.68
N THR A 30 11.47 -1.66 -6.17
CA THR A 30 10.57 -2.27 -5.17
C THR A 30 9.92 -3.55 -5.68
N ILE A 31 9.34 -3.54 -6.89
CA ILE A 31 8.73 -4.73 -7.48
C ILE A 31 9.76 -5.81 -7.86
N SER A 32 11.02 -5.41 -8.06
CA SER A 32 12.14 -6.34 -8.27
C SER A 32 12.67 -6.97 -6.98
N GLY A 33 12.19 -6.53 -5.81
CA GLY A 33 12.64 -7.02 -4.50
C GLY A 33 13.97 -6.47 -4.05
N GLN A 34 14.33 -5.29 -4.55
CA GLN A 34 15.51 -4.56 -4.11
C GLN A 34 15.14 -3.62 -2.96
N ASP A 35 16.06 -3.44 -2.03
CA ASP A 35 15.94 -2.41 -1.00
C ASP A 35 16.11 -1.03 -1.63
N LEU A 36 15.33 -0.07 -1.15
CA LEU A 36 15.27 1.28 -1.70
C LEU A 36 15.27 2.33 -0.58
N ILE A 37 16.18 3.29 -0.68
CA ILE A 37 16.10 4.55 0.04
C ILE A 37 15.59 5.61 -0.94
N ALA A 38 14.40 6.14 -0.67
CA ALA A 38 13.73 7.12 -1.52
C ALA A 38 13.63 8.47 -0.82
N GLN A 39 14.40 9.46 -1.27
CA GLN A 39 14.34 10.82 -0.77
C GLN A 39 13.64 11.73 -1.77
N ALA A 40 12.53 12.34 -1.35
CA ALA A 40 11.81 13.34 -2.14
C ALA A 40 11.05 14.30 -1.23
N GLN A 41 10.68 15.47 -1.74
CA GLN A 41 9.86 16.44 -1.00
C GLN A 41 8.44 15.91 -0.73
N SER A 42 7.73 16.48 0.25
CA SER A 42 6.32 16.15 0.50
C SER A 42 5.46 16.46 -0.72
N GLY A 43 4.38 15.70 -0.93
CA GLY A 43 3.49 15.87 -2.09
C GLY A 43 4.01 15.31 -3.43
N THR A 44 5.21 14.73 -3.47
CA THR A 44 5.81 14.22 -4.73
C THR A 44 5.37 12.80 -5.14
N GLY A 45 4.47 12.17 -4.38
CA GLY A 45 3.94 10.84 -4.69
C GLY A 45 4.66 9.66 -4.02
N LYS A 46 5.49 9.90 -2.99
CA LYS A 46 6.19 8.84 -2.21
C LYS A 46 5.25 7.75 -1.70
N THR A 47 4.08 8.11 -1.17
CA THR A 47 3.09 7.16 -0.65
C THR A 47 2.62 6.19 -1.73
N ALA A 48 2.29 6.71 -2.91
CA ALA A 48 1.90 5.88 -4.04
C ALA A 48 3.06 5.00 -4.52
N THR A 49 4.31 5.47 -4.47
CA THR A 49 5.49 4.68 -4.85
C THR A 49 5.58 3.37 -4.07
N PHE A 50 5.57 3.44 -2.72
CA PHE A 50 5.65 2.21 -1.92
C PHE A 50 4.33 1.44 -1.90
N ALA A 51 3.17 2.11 -1.98
CA ALA A 51 1.88 1.42 -2.04
C ALA A 51 1.75 0.55 -3.30
N ILE A 52 2.10 1.09 -4.47
CA ILE A 52 2.11 0.35 -5.74
C ILE A 52 3.14 -0.78 -5.66
N GLY A 53 4.33 -0.52 -5.10
CA GLY A 53 5.36 -1.55 -4.92
C GLY A 53 4.89 -2.72 -4.05
N SER A 54 4.28 -2.45 -2.90
CA SER A 54 3.72 -3.45 -2.00
C SER A 54 2.56 -4.23 -2.64
N LEU A 55 1.62 -3.53 -3.27
CA LEU A 55 0.45 -4.14 -3.91
C LEU A 55 0.86 -5.01 -5.10
N ALA A 56 1.85 -4.61 -5.90
CA ALA A 56 2.30 -5.36 -7.07
C ALA A 56 2.87 -6.74 -6.71
N LYS A 57 3.38 -6.91 -5.48
CA LYS A 57 3.90 -8.18 -4.95
C LYS A 57 2.86 -8.99 -4.16
N LEU A 58 1.68 -8.42 -3.92
CA LEU A 58 0.66 -9.02 -3.09
C LEU A 58 -0.01 -10.21 -3.81
N ASN A 59 -0.21 -11.32 -3.08
CA ASN A 59 -1.11 -12.38 -3.49
C ASN A 59 -2.43 -12.30 -2.71
N PRO A 60 -3.53 -11.82 -3.32
CA PRO A 60 -4.81 -11.64 -2.61
C PRO A 60 -5.49 -12.95 -2.19
N ASN A 61 -5.07 -14.10 -2.75
CA ASN A 61 -5.61 -15.41 -2.36
C ASN A 61 -5.02 -15.94 -1.05
N MET A 62 -3.95 -15.32 -0.54
CA MET A 62 -3.32 -15.70 0.72
C MET A 62 -3.81 -14.80 1.85
N ASN A 63 -4.76 -15.31 2.65
CA ASN A 63 -5.35 -14.61 3.80
C ASN A 63 -4.38 -14.50 5.00
N ARG A 64 -3.25 -13.80 4.80
CA ARG A 64 -2.26 -13.45 5.83
C ARG A 64 -1.65 -12.10 5.51
N CYS A 65 -1.07 -11.45 6.52
CA CYS A 65 -0.27 -10.25 6.30
C CYS A 65 0.97 -10.57 5.44
N GLN A 66 1.22 -9.75 4.43
CA GLN A 66 2.29 -9.89 3.44
C GLN A 66 3.16 -8.63 3.34
N SER A 67 2.66 -7.48 3.80
CA SER A 67 3.41 -6.21 3.83
C SER A 67 3.06 -5.44 5.11
N LEU A 68 4.08 -4.81 5.70
CA LEU A 68 3.93 -3.92 6.85
C LEU A 68 4.43 -2.52 6.46
N ILE A 69 3.61 -1.49 6.71
CA ILE A 69 3.95 -0.10 6.47
C ILE A 69 3.94 0.64 7.81
N LEU A 70 5.09 1.17 8.19
CA LEU A 70 5.25 1.91 9.44
C LEU A 70 5.12 3.41 9.19
N ALA A 71 4.30 4.07 10.00
CA ALA A 71 4.13 5.51 9.97
C ALA A 71 4.35 6.12 11.37
N PRO A 72 4.95 7.32 11.46
CA PRO A 72 5.26 7.96 12.75
C PRO A 72 4.03 8.51 13.49
N THR A 73 2.91 8.75 12.81
CA THR A 73 1.70 9.32 13.41
C THR A 73 0.45 8.59 12.96
N ARG A 74 -0.61 8.71 13.76
CA ARG A 74 -1.92 8.09 13.49
C ARG A 74 -2.55 8.64 12.21
N GLU A 75 -2.46 9.95 12.04
CA GLU A 75 -3.04 10.68 10.93
C GLU A 75 -2.37 10.27 9.62
N LEU A 76 -1.04 10.09 9.63
CA LEU A 76 -0.31 9.63 8.46
C LEU A 76 -0.60 8.15 8.15
N ALA A 77 -0.70 7.29 9.17
CA ALA A 77 -1.12 5.90 8.98
C ALA A 77 -2.51 5.82 8.32
N ASP A 78 -3.47 6.63 8.78
CA ASP A 78 -4.81 6.68 8.20
C ASP A 78 -4.82 7.20 6.76
N GLN A 79 -3.99 8.20 6.44
CA GLN A 79 -3.82 8.68 5.07
C GLN A 79 -3.23 7.60 4.17
N ILE A 80 -2.20 6.90 4.64
CA ILE A 80 -1.56 5.79 3.91
C ILE A 80 -2.58 4.67 3.67
N GLN A 81 -3.32 4.24 4.70
CA GLN A 81 -4.32 3.19 4.59
C GLN A 81 -5.34 3.50 3.48
N LYS A 82 -5.85 4.72 3.42
CA LYS A 82 -6.80 5.16 2.38
C LYS A 82 -6.22 5.03 0.97
N VAL A 83 -4.97 5.45 0.78
CA VAL A 83 -4.29 5.36 -0.52
C VAL A 83 -4.09 3.90 -0.91
N VAL A 84 -3.56 3.06 -0.01
CA VAL A 84 -3.30 1.64 -0.31
C VAL A 84 -4.61 0.89 -0.59
N ALA A 85 -5.66 1.16 0.19
CA ALA A 85 -6.98 0.54 -0.01
C ALA A 85 -7.58 0.91 -1.36
N ALA A 86 -7.51 2.19 -1.76
CA ALA A 86 -8.05 2.63 -3.04
C ALA A 86 -7.28 2.06 -4.23
N LEU A 87 -5.94 2.05 -4.16
CA LEU A 87 -5.12 1.46 -5.23
C LEU A 87 -5.31 -0.07 -5.34
N GLY A 88 -5.56 -0.75 -4.22
CA GLY A 88 -5.75 -2.19 -4.14
C GLY A 88 -7.20 -2.67 -4.30
N GLU A 89 -8.16 -1.76 -4.50
CA GLU A 89 -9.60 -2.05 -4.50
C GLU A 89 -9.96 -3.19 -5.47
N PHE A 90 -9.55 -3.06 -6.74
CA PHE A 90 -9.83 -4.05 -7.78
C PHE A 90 -9.03 -5.35 -7.63
N MET A 91 -8.04 -5.39 -6.74
CA MET A 91 -7.28 -6.61 -6.43
C MET A 91 -7.98 -7.46 -5.36
N GLY A 92 -8.99 -6.92 -4.67
CA GLY A 92 -9.49 -7.52 -3.42
C GLY A 92 -8.45 -7.45 -2.29
N ALA A 93 -7.54 -6.47 -2.34
CA ALA A 93 -6.54 -6.30 -1.30
C ALA A 93 -7.20 -5.83 0.01
N LYS A 94 -6.92 -6.53 1.11
CA LYS A 94 -7.41 -6.16 2.43
C LYS A 94 -6.33 -5.35 3.15
N VAL A 95 -6.66 -4.13 3.56
CA VAL A 95 -5.71 -3.19 4.17
C VAL A 95 -6.27 -2.72 5.51
N HIS A 96 -5.48 -2.79 6.58
CA HIS A 96 -5.93 -2.43 7.92
C HIS A 96 -4.86 -1.65 8.69
N ALA A 97 -5.16 -0.44 9.16
CA ALA A 97 -4.23 0.32 9.99
C ALA A 97 -4.44 0.02 11.48
N CYS A 98 -3.39 -0.51 12.10
CA CYS A 98 -3.29 -0.64 13.55
C CYS A 98 -2.70 0.65 14.14
N VAL A 99 -3.56 1.51 14.67
CA VAL A 99 -3.15 2.81 15.26
C VAL A 99 -3.67 2.96 16.68
N GLY A 100 -2.87 3.60 17.54
CA GLY A 100 -3.27 3.89 18.92
C GLY A 100 -4.59 4.66 18.99
N GLY A 101 -5.30 4.59 20.12
CA GLY A 101 -6.59 5.27 20.30
C GLY A 101 -7.75 4.69 19.49
N ARG A 102 -7.59 3.50 18.92
CA ARG A 102 -8.68 2.64 18.41
C ARG A 102 -8.80 1.38 19.28
N SER A 103 -9.88 0.62 19.07
CA SER A 103 -10.09 -0.64 19.79
C SER A 103 -9.06 -1.69 19.35
N ILE A 104 -8.09 -1.97 20.24
CA ILE A 104 -7.13 -3.06 20.03
C ILE A 104 -7.81 -4.43 19.83
N ARG A 105 -8.98 -4.64 20.46
CA ARG A 105 -9.78 -5.86 20.25
C ARG A 105 -10.25 -5.99 18.81
N ASN A 106 -10.59 -4.89 18.15
CA ASN A 106 -10.96 -4.91 16.74
C ASN A 106 -9.76 -5.21 15.86
N ASP A 107 -8.61 -4.60 16.12
CA ASP A 107 -7.36 -4.87 15.38
C ASP A 107 -6.99 -6.35 15.48
N ILE A 108 -6.98 -6.92 16.69
CA ILE A 108 -6.74 -8.35 16.92
C ILE A 108 -7.70 -9.21 16.10
N ARG A 109 -9.00 -8.90 16.12
CA ARG A 109 -10.02 -9.66 15.39
C ARG A 109 -9.79 -9.61 13.87
N VAL A 110 -9.47 -8.44 13.31
CA VAL A 110 -9.19 -8.29 11.88
C VAL A 110 -7.95 -9.11 11.50
N LEU A 111 -6.89 -9.02 12.29
CA LEU A 111 -5.65 -9.77 12.03
C LEU A 111 -5.85 -11.29 12.14
N GLN A 112 -6.55 -11.76 13.17
CA GLN A 112 -6.81 -13.19 13.39
C GLN A 112 -7.74 -13.82 12.34
N SER A 113 -8.65 -13.05 11.76
CA SER A 113 -9.56 -13.52 10.71
C SER A 113 -8.90 -13.59 9.32
N GLY A 114 -7.58 -13.32 9.20
CA GLY A 114 -6.91 -13.16 7.91
C GLY A 114 -7.43 -11.95 7.14
N GLY A 115 -7.93 -10.95 7.86
CA GLY A 115 -8.61 -9.78 7.34
C GLY A 115 -7.69 -8.67 6.83
N ALA A 116 -6.37 -8.86 6.84
CA ALA A 116 -5.40 -7.88 6.37
C ALA A 116 -4.24 -8.52 5.61
N HIS A 117 -4.07 -8.13 4.35
CA HIS A 117 -2.91 -8.44 3.52
C HIS A 117 -1.79 -7.41 3.72
N ILE A 118 -2.16 -6.15 3.97
CA ILE A 118 -1.24 -5.05 4.29
C ILE A 118 -1.68 -4.42 5.61
N VAL A 119 -0.71 -4.23 6.51
CA VAL A 119 -0.88 -3.56 7.80
C VAL A 119 -0.10 -2.26 7.83
#